data_AF-A0A8T0DCI5-F1
#
_entry.id   AF-A0A8T0DCI5-F1
#
_cell.length_a   1.000
_cell.length_b   1.000
_cell.length_c   1.000
_cell.angle_alpha   90.00
_cell.angle_beta   90.00
_cell.angle_gamma   90.00
#
_symmetry.space_group_name_H-M   'P 1'
#
loop_
_entity.id
_entity.type
_entity.pdbx_description
1 polymer ?
#
loop_
_entity_poly.entity_id
_entity_poly.type
_entity_poly.pdbx_seq_one_letter_code
_entity_poly.pdbx_strand_id
1 'polypeptide(L)'
;MNGEGVESRAPPDRYNLAYFFLLLHGIGFLLPWNVFINAKEYFVDYKLNTTLSYDADYRVNFMSYIGFAAHFPGMCFAAWNTFYQSGTRSSKPVLRFVVAMLIEITVLLFTIALTMIDTVHFPGVFFGLTIASVVLINCCVGIHQTLTFGMAAILPMKYSNAVIMGSNACGTIMSIVNILTKWLASGKSFVLNFYASNLSRMPGHFKVCLIDSLGYVS
;
A
#
# COMPACT_ATOMS: atom_id res chain seq x y z
N MET A 1 21.61 37.71 -3.84
CA MET A 1 20.16 38.03 -3.92
C MET A 1 19.46 37.13 -2.93
N ASN A 2 19.17 37.68 -1.75
CA ASN A 2 18.75 36.92 -0.57
C ASN A 2 17.29 36.44 -0.74
N GLY A 3 17.06 35.14 -0.56
CA GLY A 3 15.74 34.49 -0.60
C GLY A 3 14.79 34.86 0.54
N GLU A 4 15.12 35.87 1.35
CA GLU A 4 14.39 36.25 2.56
C GLU A 4 13.14 37.11 2.28
N GLY A 5 12.94 37.57 1.04
CA GLY A 5 11.84 38.47 0.68
C GLY A 5 10.46 37.82 0.51
N VAL A 6 10.38 36.49 0.37
CA VAL A 6 9.10 35.78 0.15
C VAL A 6 8.53 35.21 1.46
N GLU A 7 9.38 34.86 2.42
CA GLU A 7 8.94 34.23 3.67
C GLU A 7 8.23 35.22 4.62
N SER A 8 8.54 36.51 4.53
CA SER A 8 7.96 37.58 5.35
C SER A 8 6.49 37.93 5.05
N ARG A 9 5.86 37.35 4.02
CA ARG A 9 4.47 37.65 3.63
C ARG A 9 3.49 36.48 3.80
N ALA A 10 3.96 35.32 4.24
CA ALA A 10 3.07 34.17 4.46
C ALA A 10 2.34 34.34 5.81
N PRO A 11 1.00 34.20 5.84
CA PRO A 11 0.27 34.23 7.10
C PRO A 11 0.82 33.13 8.03
N PRO A 12 1.07 33.43 9.31
CA PRO A 12 1.64 32.46 10.25
C PRO A 12 0.64 31.33 10.50
N ASP A 13 1.07 30.09 10.24
CA ASP A 13 0.33 28.88 10.56
C ASP A 13 0.43 28.62 12.08
N ARG A 14 -0.51 29.21 12.84
CA ARG A 14 -0.49 29.26 14.31
C ARG A 14 -0.42 27.87 14.99
N TYR A 15 -0.77 26.81 14.28
CA TYR A 15 -0.81 25.44 14.81
C TYR A 15 -0.09 24.41 13.92
N ASN A 16 0.65 24.83 12.89
CA ASN A 16 1.28 23.95 11.89
C ASN A 16 0.31 22.94 11.26
N LEU A 17 -0.99 23.22 11.22
CA LEU A 17 -2.01 22.26 10.78
C LEU A 17 -1.87 21.95 9.29
N ALA A 18 -1.54 22.95 8.47
CA ALA A 18 -1.29 22.75 7.06
C ALA A 18 -0.04 21.89 6.82
N TYR A 19 0.95 22.01 7.70
CA TYR A 19 2.18 21.20 7.64
C TYR A 19 1.86 19.74 7.95
N PHE A 20 1.15 19.47 9.05
CA PHE A 20 0.73 18.12 9.41
C PHE A 20 -0.21 17.49 8.38
N PHE A 21 -1.13 18.28 7.82
CA PHE A 21 -2.03 17.81 6.76
C PHE A 21 -1.26 17.32 5.53
N LEU A 22 -0.31 18.12 5.03
CA LEU A 22 0.51 17.77 3.87
C LEU A 22 1.46 16.61 4.17
N LEU A 23 2.00 16.55 5.37
CA LEU A 23 2.81 15.42 5.85
C LEU A 23 2.00 14.12 5.86
N LEU A 24 0.78 14.15 6.41
CA LEU A 24 -0.10 12.98 6.49
C LEU A 24 -0.52 12.50 5.09
N HIS A 25 -0.79 13.41 4.17
CA HIS A 25 -1.06 13.05 2.77
C HIS A 25 0.15 12.44 2.08
N GLY A 26 1.36 12.96 2.34
CA GLY A 26 2.61 12.35 1.88
C GLY A 26 2.79 10.91 2.37
N ILE A 27 2.34 10.60 3.59
CA ILE A 27 2.31 9.22 4.12
C ILE A 27 1.28 8.39 3.33
N GLY A 28 0.08 8.94 3.11
CA GLY A 28 -1.05 8.28 2.45
C GLY A 28 -0.73 7.75 1.05
N PHE A 29 -0.04 8.53 0.22
CA PHE A 29 0.24 8.16 -1.19
C PHE A 29 0.99 6.84 -1.36
N LEU A 30 1.88 6.51 -0.42
CA LEU A 30 2.73 5.32 -0.52
C LEU A 30 2.16 4.12 0.24
N LEU A 31 1.12 4.30 1.06
CA LEU A 31 0.54 3.20 1.83
C LEU A 31 0.04 2.05 0.94
N PRO A 32 -0.73 2.29 -0.14
CA PRO A 32 -1.21 1.20 -0.99
C PRO A 32 -0.05 0.39 -1.59
N TRP A 33 0.94 1.09 -2.15
CA TRP A 33 2.11 0.46 -2.76
C TRP A 33 2.92 -0.37 -1.76
N ASN A 34 3.16 0.18 -0.56
CA ASN A 34 3.87 -0.55 0.49
C ASN A 34 3.11 -1.79 0.96
N VAL A 35 1.77 -1.76 1.03
CA VAL A 35 0.95 -2.94 1.34
C VAL A 35 1.12 -4.02 0.27
N PHE A 36 1.12 -3.68 -1.01
CA PHE A 36 1.31 -4.66 -2.10
C PHE A 36 2.70 -5.32 -2.08
N ILE A 37 3.76 -4.54 -1.83
CA ILE A 37 5.12 -5.10 -1.69
C ILE A 37 5.17 -6.12 -0.56
N ASN A 38 4.55 -5.80 0.57
CA ASN A 38 4.58 -6.65 1.76
C ASN A 38 3.70 -7.89 1.60
N ALA A 39 2.61 -7.77 0.85
CA ALA A 39 1.74 -8.88 0.50
C ALA A 39 2.31 -9.78 -0.61
N LYS A 40 3.50 -9.49 -1.18
CA LYS A 40 4.13 -10.31 -2.23
C LYS A 40 4.15 -11.79 -1.86
N GLU A 41 4.65 -12.14 -0.68
CA GLU A 41 4.74 -13.53 -0.22
C GLU A 41 3.35 -14.18 -0.15
N TYR A 42 2.32 -13.43 0.28
CA TYR A 42 0.94 -13.91 0.26
C TYR A 42 0.40 -14.15 -1.16
N PHE A 43 0.63 -13.22 -2.09
CA PHE A 43 0.17 -13.37 -3.47
C PHE A 43 0.90 -14.48 -4.22
N VAL A 44 2.22 -14.53 -4.11
CA VAL A 44 3.08 -15.45 -4.88
C VAL A 44 3.09 -16.85 -4.28
N ASP A 45 3.28 -16.98 -2.96
CA ASP A 45 3.55 -18.27 -2.32
C ASP A 45 2.29 -18.97 -1.83
N TYR A 46 1.21 -18.21 -1.56
CA TYR A 46 -0.06 -18.74 -1.06
C TYR A 46 -1.19 -18.68 -2.10
N LYS A 47 -1.55 -17.49 -2.60
CA LYS A 47 -2.75 -17.32 -3.42
C LYS A 47 -2.60 -17.78 -4.87
N LEU A 48 -1.44 -17.54 -5.50
CA LEU A 48 -1.13 -17.94 -6.88
C LEU A 48 -0.41 -19.29 -6.96
N ASN A 49 -0.07 -19.90 -5.83
CA ASN A 49 0.60 -21.20 -5.77
C ASN A 49 -0.40 -22.36 -5.88
N THR A 50 -1.01 -22.49 -7.05
CA THR A 50 -1.92 -23.58 -7.39
C THR A 50 -1.24 -24.55 -8.35
N THR A 51 -1.73 -25.80 -8.43
CA THR A 51 -1.26 -26.80 -9.41
C THR A 51 -1.36 -26.32 -10.86
N LEU A 52 -2.26 -25.37 -11.15
CA LEU A 52 -2.49 -24.76 -12.46
C LEU A 52 -1.52 -23.61 -12.80
N SER A 53 -0.89 -23.00 -11.79
CA SER A 53 -0.08 -21.78 -11.92
C SER A 53 1.33 -21.94 -11.34
N TYR A 54 1.77 -23.19 -11.12
CA TYR A 54 3.04 -23.47 -10.46
C TYR A 54 4.26 -22.92 -11.22
N ASP A 55 4.24 -22.90 -12.56
CA ASP A 55 5.36 -22.37 -13.35
C ASP A 55 4.95 -21.18 -14.22
N ALA A 56 3.91 -20.45 -13.78
CA ALA A 56 3.38 -19.35 -14.55
C ALA A 56 4.29 -18.12 -14.50
N ASP A 57 4.58 -17.55 -15.68
CA ASP A 57 5.44 -16.37 -15.85
C ASP A 57 4.97 -15.16 -14.99
N TYR A 58 3.65 -14.97 -14.88
CA TYR A 58 3.06 -13.91 -14.06
C TYR A 58 3.31 -14.06 -12.56
N ARG A 59 3.62 -15.27 -12.07
CA ARG A 59 3.98 -15.54 -10.67
C ARG A 59 5.46 -15.25 -10.41
N VAL A 60 6.34 -15.70 -11.31
CA VAL A 60 7.79 -15.47 -11.22
C VAL A 60 8.12 -13.98 -11.34
N ASN A 61 7.49 -13.30 -12.31
CA ASN A 61 7.71 -11.89 -12.61
C ASN A 61 6.67 -10.95 -11.94
N PHE A 62 5.97 -11.43 -10.92
CA PHE A 62 4.87 -10.70 -10.24
C PHE A 62 5.25 -9.28 -9.82
N MET A 63 6.41 -9.10 -9.18
CA MET A 63 6.89 -7.79 -8.71
C MET A 63 7.20 -6.82 -9.86
N SER A 64 7.72 -7.35 -10.98
CA SER A 64 8.02 -6.55 -12.17
C SER A 64 6.71 -6.06 -12.81
N TYR A 65 5.71 -6.94 -12.93
CA TYR A 65 4.40 -6.58 -13.45
C TYR A 65 3.68 -5.57 -12.56
N ILE A 66 3.60 -5.82 -11.26
CA ILE A 66 2.98 -4.89 -10.30
C ILE A 66 3.73 -3.55 -10.26
N GLY A 67 5.06 -3.57 -10.30
CA GLY A 67 5.88 -2.35 -10.29
C GLY A 67 5.66 -1.47 -11.51
N PHE A 68 5.65 -2.07 -12.70
CA PHE A 68 5.37 -1.36 -13.94
C PHE A 68 3.93 -0.86 -14.00
N ALA A 69 2.97 -1.73 -13.65
CA ALA A 69 1.55 -1.40 -13.59
C ALA A 69 1.22 -0.30 -12.56
N ALA A 70 2.01 -0.18 -11.50
CA ALA A 70 1.88 0.90 -10.54
C ALA A 70 2.44 2.22 -11.08
N HIS A 71 3.71 2.25 -11.50
CA HIS A 71 4.38 3.53 -11.75
C HIS A 71 4.03 4.13 -13.11
N PHE A 72 3.98 3.32 -14.17
CA PHE A 72 3.83 3.84 -15.53
C PHE A 72 2.47 4.54 -15.74
N PRO A 73 1.31 3.93 -15.39
CA PRO A 73 0.02 4.59 -15.54
C PRO A 73 -0.11 5.81 -14.63
N GLY A 74 0.35 5.70 -13.38
CA GLY A 74 0.34 6.81 -12.42
C GLY A 74 1.08 8.04 -12.96
N MET A 75 2.26 7.83 -13.56
CA MET A 75 3.02 8.90 -14.21
C MET A 75 2.28 9.50 -15.42
N CYS A 76 1.68 8.67 -16.28
CA CYS A 76 0.91 9.15 -17.42
C CYS A 76 -0.28 10.02 -16.99
N PHE A 77 -1.04 9.59 -15.98
CA PHE A 77 -2.18 10.34 -15.45
C PHE A 77 -1.75 11.59 -14.67
N ALA A 78 -0.64 11.54 -13.94
CA ALA A 78 -0.05 12.71 -13.29
C ALA A 78 0.39 13.76 -14.34
N ALA A 79 1.05 13.33 -15.40
CA ALA A 79 1.44 14.19 -16.52
C ALA A 79 0.21 14.78 -17.22
N TRP A 80 -0.79 13.95 -17.54
CA TRP A 80 -2.06 14.40 -18.11
C TRP A 80 -2.74 15.45 -17.24
N ASN A 81 -2.87 15.16 -15.95
CA ASN A 81 -3.45 16.07 -14.97
C ASN A 81 -2.67 17.38 -14.92
N THR A 82 -1.34 17.37 -15.00
CA THR A 82 -0.51 18.58 -14.94
C THR A 82 -0.63 19.44 -16.21
N PHE A 83 -0.50 18.85 -17.40
CA PHE A 83 -0.50 19.60 -18.66
C PHE A 83 -1.89 20.06 -19.09
N TYR A 84 -2.93 19.24 -18.88
CA TYR A 84 -4.30 19.57 -19.31
C TYR A 84 -5.10 20.38 -18.28
N GLN A 85 -4.58 20.61 -17.06
CA GLN A 85 -5.23 21.47 -16.07
C GLN A 85 -5.21 22.96 -16.41
N SER A 86 -4.33 23.39 -17.30
CA SER A 86 -4.12 24.82 -17.64
C SER A 86 -5.33 25.48 -18.34
N GLY A 87 -6.33 24.70 -18.80
CA GLY A 87 -7.43 25.20 -19.63
C GLY A 87 -8.77 25.51 -18.93
N THR A 88 -9.05 24.93 -17.76
CA THR A 88 -10.40 25.01 -17.17
C THR A 88 -10.51 26.04 -16.04
N ARG A 89 -10.96 27.26 -16.38
CA ARG A 89 -11.18 28.39 -15.45
C ARG A 89 -12.27 28.18 -14.39
N SER A 90 -12.97 27.03 -14.42
CA SER A 90 -14.10 26.67 -13.55
C SER A 90 -13.91 25.34 -12.79
N SER A 91 -12.71 24.75 -12.81
CA SER A 91 -12.48 23.50 -12.07
C SER A 91 -12.11 23.79 -10.62
N LYS A 92 -12.89 23.31 -9.65
CA LYS A 92 -12.59 23.42 -8.21
C LYS A 92 -11.51 22.39 -7.85
N PRO A 93 -10.24 22.77 -7.62
CA PRO A 93 -9.15 21.81 -7.35
C PRO A 93 -9.40 20.96 -6.10
N VAL A 94 -10.06 21.55 -5.09
CA VAL A 94 -10.48 20.85 -3.86
C VAL A 94 -11.45 19.71 -4.15
N LEU A 95 -12.40 19.89 -5.08
CA LEU A 95 -13.36 18.84 -5.44
C LEU A 95 -12.65 17.67 -6.12
N ARG A 96 -11.70 17.95 -7.03
CA ARG A 96 -10.89 16.92 -7.68
C ARG A 96 -10.05 16.12 -6.68
N PHE A 97 -9.47 16.82 -5.70
CA PHE A 97 -8.70 16.21 -4.62
C PHE A 97 -9.55 15.26 -3.78
N VAL A 98 -10.72 15.71 -3.31
CA VAL A 98 -11.64 14.89 -2.50
C VAL A 98 -12.16 13.69 -3.30
N VAL A 99 -12.53 13.89 -4.57
CA VAL A 99 -13.00 12.81 -5.44
C VAL A 99 -11.91 11.77 -5.69
N ALA A 100 -10.67 12.20 -5.96
CA ALA A 100 -9.54 11.27 -6.13
C ALA A 100 -9.31 10.42 -4.88
N MET A 101 -9.35 11.03 -3.69
CA MET A 101 -9.20 10.34 -2.42
C MET A 101 -10.34 9.34 -2.14
N LEU A 102 -11.59 9.71 -2.45
CA LEU A 102 -12.74 8.81 -2.28
C LEU A 102 -12.66 7.60 -3.22
N ILE A 103 -12.27 7.82 -4.48
CA ILE A 103 -12.07 6.74 -5.45
C ILE A 103 -10.93 5.84 -4.98
N GLU A 104 -9.80 6.41 -4.55
CA GLU A 104 -8.65 5.66 -4.04
C GLU A 104 -9.03 4.72 -2.89
N ILE A 105 -9.74 5.23 -1.87
CA ILE A 105 -10.23 4.43 -0.74
C ILE A 105 -11.19 3.33 -1.21
N THR A 106 -12.10 3.64 -2.14
CA THR A 106 -13.08 2.67 -2.64
C THR A 106 -12.40 1.53 -3.39
N VAL A 107 -11.44 1.83 -4.26
CA VAL A 107 -10.69 0.81 -5.01
C VAL A 107 -9.78 0.00 -4.07
N LEU A 108 -9.23 0.62 -3.02
CA LEU A 108 -8.46 -0.10 -2.01
C LEU A 108 -9.35 -1.13 -1.27
N LEU A 109 -10.54 -0.73 -0.81
CA LEU A 109 -11.49 -1.62 -0.15
C LEU A 109 -11.94 -2.76 -1.08
N PHE A 110 -12.23 -2.43 -2.34
CA PHE A 110 -12.55 -3.43 -3.35
C PHE A 110 -11.41 -4.43 -3.56
N THR A 111 -10.16 -3.97 -3.58
CA THR A 111 -8.99 -4.84 -3.75
C THR A 111 -8.83 -5.77 -2.55
N ILE A 112 -8.99 -5.25 -1.33
CA ILE A 112 -8.97 -6.07 -0.12
C ILE A 112 -10.08 -7.14 -0.18
N ALA A 113 -11.31 -6.76 -0.54
CA ALA A 113 -12.40 -7.72 -0.69
C ALA A 113 -12.10 -8.79 -1.74
N LEU A 114 -11.53 -8.40 -2.89
CA LEU A 114 -11.14 -9.32 -3.97
C LEU A 114 -10.11 -10.36 -3.50
N THR A 115 -9.17 -9.98 -2.62
CA THR A 115 -8.19 -10.92 -2.06
C THR A 115 -8.79 -11.97 -1.13
N MET A 116 -9.91 -11.66 -0.47
CA MET A 116 -10.61 -12.56 0.44
C MET A 116 -11.48 -13.60 -0.28
N ILE A 117 -11.81 -13.39 -1.56
CA ILE A 117 -12.61 -14.33 -2.36
C ILE A 117 -11.75 -15.52 -2.79
N ASP A 118 -12.27 -16.74 -2.66
CA ASP A 118 -11.60 -17.95 -3.11
C ASP A 118 -11.59 -18.07 -4.64
N THR A 119 -10.40 -17.88 -5.24
CA THR A 119 -10.18 -17.86 -6.69
C THR A 119 -9.31 -19.03 -7.17
N VAL A 120 -9.34 -20.16 -6.44
CA VAL A 120 -8.52 -21.34 -6.68
C VAL A 120 -8.67 -21.93 -8.09
N HIS A 121 -9.86 -21.78 -8.69
CA HIS A 121 -10.17 -22.34 -10.01
C HIS A 121 -9.65 -21.51 -11.19
N PHE A 122 -9.36 -20.21 -11.01
CA PHE A 122 -8.96 -19.29 -12.10
C PHE A 122 -7.87 -18.30 -11.65
N PRO A 123 -6.64 -18.76 -11.38
CA PRO A 123 -5.55 -17.91 -10.86
C PRO A 123 -5.17 -16.77 -11.82
N GLY A 124 -5.24 -16.99 -13.13
CA GLY A 124 -4.94 -15.96 -14.13
C GLY A 124 -5.94 -14.79 -14.14
N VAL A 125 -7.23 -15.07 -13.94
CA VAL A 125 -8.27 -14.02 -13.88
C VAL A 125 -8.11 -13.19 -12.61
N PHE A 126 -7.82 -13.85 -11.49
CA PHE A 126 -7.51 -13.17 -10.23
C PHE A 126 -6.28 -12.26 -10.36
N PHE A 127 -5.22 -12.74 -11.00
CA PHE A 127 -4.03 -11.93 -11.27
C PHE A 127 -4.35 -10.71 -12.14
N GLY A 128 -5.10 -10.90 -13.24
CA GLY A 128 -5.51 -9.81 -14.13
C GLY A 128 -6.36 -8.74 -13.42
N LEU A 129 -7.32 -9.16 -12.60
CA LEU A 129 -8.12 -8.23 -11.77
C LEU A 129 -7.27 -7.49 -10.74
N THR A 130 -6.32 -8.18 -10.10
CA THR A 130 -5.39 -7.55 -9.15
C THR A 130 -4.54 -6.48 -9.82
N ILE A 131 -3.97 -6.77 -10.99
CA ILE A 131 -3.19 -5.80 -11.77
C ILE A 131 -4.07 -4.62 -12.19
N ALA A 132 -5.30 -4.87 -12.67
CA ALA A 132 -6.22 -3.80 -13.04
C ALA A 132 -6.53 -2.86 -11.85
N SER A 133 -6.77 -3.41 -10.66
CA SER A 133 -6.96 -2.62 -9.44
C SER A 133 -5.72 -1.82 -9.06
N VAL A 134 -4.52 -2.40 -9.17
CA VAL A 134 -3.24 -1.72 -8.92
C VAL A 134 -3.06 -0.54 -9.87
N VAL A 135 -3.37 -0.71 -11.16
CA VAL A 135 -3.35 0.38 -12.16
C VAL A 135 -4.29 1.50 -11.73
N LEU A 136 -5.55 1.18 -11.41
CA LEU A 136 -6.54 2.18 -11.01
C LEU A 136 -6.14 2.95 -9.75
N ILE A 137 -5.63 2.27 -8.72
CA ILE A 137 -5.13 2.91 -7.50
C ILE A 137 -4.01 3.88 -7.85
N ASN A 138 -3.01 3.45 -8.63
CA ASN A 138 -1.86 4.31 -8.93
C ASN A 138 -2.19 5.48 -9.86
N CYS A 139 -3.17 5.34 -10.74
CA CYS A 139 -3.73 6.47 -11.49
C CYS A 139 -4.33 7.52 -10.55
N CYS A 140 -5.11 7.09 -9.55
CA CYS A 140 -5.70 7.98 -8.55
C CYS A 140 -4.62 8.63 -7.68
N VAL A 141 -3.64 7.85 -7.21
CA VAL A 141 -2.49 8.35 -6.45
C VAL A 141 -1.70 9.38 -7.24
N GLY A 142 -1.46 9.17 -8.54
CA GLY A 142 -0.75 10.14 -9.39
C GLY A 142 -1.47 11.48 -9.50
N ILE A 143 -2.80 11.46 -9.65
CA ILE A 143 -3.64 12.68 -9.65
C ILE A 143 -3.60 13.35 -8.27
N HIS A 144 -3.80 12.57 -7.20
CA HIS A 144 -3.81 13.05 -5.82
C HIS A 144 -2.48 13.69 -5.42
N GLN A 145 -1.36 13.04 -5.75
CA GLN A 145 -0.01 13.55 -5.53
C GLN A 145 0.22 14.86 -6.29
N THR A 146 -0.15 14.92 -7.57
CA THR A 146 -0.03 16.14 -8.39
C THR A 146 -0.83 17.31 -7.81
N LEU A 147 -2.07 17.06 -7.37
CA LEU A 147 -2.91 18.10 -6.75
C LEU A 147 -2.33 18.58 -5.42
N THR A 148 -1.76 17.67 -4.63
CA THR A 148 -1.13 17.99 -3.34
C THR A 148 0.12 18.84 -3.52
N PHE A 149 1.00 18.47 -4.45
CA PHE A 149 2.15 19.31 -4.80
C PHE A 149 1.72 20.63 -5.45
N GLY A 150 0.63 20.64 -6.21
CA GLY A 150 0.03 21.87 -6.74
C GLY A 150 -0.46 22.82 -5.65
N MET A 151 -1.06 22.31 -4.57
CA MET A 151 -1.45 23.12 -3.40
C MET A 151 -0.22 23.57 -2.59
N ALA A 152 0.74 22.66 -2.38
CA ALA A 152 1.96 22.96 -1.64
C ALA A 152 2.85 24.00 -2.34
N ALA A 153 2.82 24.07 -3.68
CA ALA A 153 3.55 25.06 -4.47
C ALA A 153 3.06 26.50 -4.29
N ILE A 154 1.81 26.71 -3.83
CA ILE A 154 1.26 28.04 -3.52
C ILE A 154 1.74 28.50 -2.12
N LEU A 155 2.15 27.55 -1.28
CA LEU A 155 2.66 27.78 0.07
C LEU A 155 4.20 27.89 0.07
N PRO A 156 4.81 28.39 1.16
CA PRO A 156 6.27 28.38 1.31
C PRO A 156 6.87 26.97 1.13
N MET A 157 8.10 26.89 0.60
CA MET A 157 8.79 25.63 0.25
C MET A 157 8.83 24.59 1.39
N LYS A 158 8.74 25.03 2.66
CA LYS A 158 8.63 24.13 3.82
C LYS A 158 7.49 23.12 3.71
N TYR A 159 6.39 23.46 3.03
CA TYR A 159 5.21 22.61 2.90
C TYR A 159 5.37 21.51 1.85
N SER A 160 6.02 21.79 0.72
CA SER A 160 6.40 20.75 -0.26
C SER A 160 7.39 19.75 0.34
N ASN A 161 8.33 20.24 1.16
CA ASN A 161 9.26 19.38 1.90
C ASN A 161 8.54 18.50 2.93
N ALA A 162 7.44 18.98 3.52
CA ALA A 162 6.63 18.20 4.46
C ALA A 162 6.00 16.96 3.77
N VAL A 163 5.52 17.11 2.54
CA VAL A 163 4.97 15.99 1.73
C VAL A 163 6.05 14.94 1.49
N ILE A 164 7.22 15.36 1.02
CA ILE A 164 8.36 14.47 0.75
C ILE A 164 8.82 13.76 2.04
N MET A 165 8.90 14.49 3.14
CA MET A 165 9.22 13.94 4.46
C MET A 165 8.19 12.87 4.88
N GLY A 166 6.90 13.12 4.68
CA GLY A 166 5.83 12.16 4.95
C GLY A 166 5.98 10.87 4.15
N SER A 167 6.28 10.97 2.85
CA SER A 167 6.51 9.79 2.00
C SER A 167 7.71 8.95 2.46
N ASN A 168 8.82 9.60 2.83
CA ASN A 168 9.99 8.91 3.37
C ASN A 168 9.70 8.26 4.75
N ALA A 169 8.92 8.93 5.59
CA ALA A 169 8.51 8.39 6.88
C ALA A 169 7.63 7.14 6.70
N CYS A 170 6.71 7.15 5.72
CA CYS A 170 5.88 5.98 5.39
C CYS A 170 6.73 4.74 5.08
N GLY A 171 7.73 4.85 4.20
CA GLY A 171 8.61 3.72 3.87
C GLY A 171 9.35 3.16 5.09
N THR A 172 9.81 4.04 5.99
CA THR A 172 10.45 3.65 7.25
C THR A 172 9.48 2.92 8.18
N ILE A 173 8.28 3.48 8.39
CA ILE A 173 7.23 2.89 9.23
C ILE A 173 6.84 1.51 8.70
N MET A 174 6.62 1.38 7.38
CA MET A 174 6.25 0.11 6.76
C MET A 174 7.36 -0.94 6.86
N SER A 175 8.62 -0.52 6.75
CA SER A 175 9.78 -1.41 6.96
C SER A 175 9.84 -1.93 8.40
N ILE A 176 9.60 -1.07 9.39
CA ILE A 176 9.53 -1.47 10.80
C ILE A 176 8.37 -2.44 11.03
N VAL A 177 7.17 -2.14 10.49
CA VAL A 177 6.00 -3.03 10.58
C VAL A 177 6.29 -4.40 9.99
N ASN A 178 6.97 -4.48 8.84
CA ASN A 178 7.36 -5.77 8.25
C ASN A 178 8.30 -6.57 9.13
N ILE A 179 9.33 -5.92 9.68
CA ILE A 179 10.29 -6.58 10.58
C ILE A 179 9.54 -7.12 11.81
N LEU A 180 8.67 -6.31 12.40
CA LEU A 180 7.84 -6.71 13.54
C LEU A 180 6.90 -7.86 13.19
N THR A 181 6.21 -7.81 12.05
CA THR A 181 5.33 -8.88 11.58
C THR A 181 6.09 -10.19 11.39
N LYS A 182 7.26 -10.15 10.73
CA LYS A 182 8.11 -11.33 10.53
C LYS A 182 8.65 -11.87 11.84
N TRP A 183 9.06 -11.01 12.76
CA TRP A 183 9.51 -11.39 14.09
C TRP A 183 8.40 -12.06 14.92
N LEU A 184 7.19 -11.49 14.94
CA LEU A 184 6.02 -12.07 15.62
C LEU A 184 5.56 -13.39 14.99
N ALA A 185 5.58 -13.47 13.64
CA ALA A 185 5.26 -14.70 12.92
C ALA A 185 6.29 -15.81 13.21
N SER A 186 7.58 -15.47 13.23
CA SER A 186 8.65 -16.39 13.64
C SER A 186 8.43 -16.88 15.07
N GLY A 187 7.99 -16.02 16.00
CA GLY A 187 7.63 -16.42 17.35
C GLY A 187 6.51 -17.47 17.41
N LYS A 188 5.43 -17.30 16.62
CA LYS A 188 4.33 -18.28 16.55
C LYS A 188 4.76 -19.59 15.89
N SER A 189 5.53 -19.52 14.80
CA SER A 189 6.09 -20.69 14.11
C SER A 189 7.15 -21.41 14.96
N PHE A 190 7.94 -20.68 15.75
CA PHE A 190 8.90 -21.23 16.69
C PHE A 190 8.19 -21.94 17.84
N VAL A 191 7.13 -21.34 18.40
CA VAL A 191 6.30 -21.98 19.42
C VAL A 191 5.60 -23.23 18.87
N LEU A 192 5.01 -23.18 17.68
CA LEU A 192 4.37 -24.36 17.06
C LEU A 192 5.38 -25.47 16.74
N ASN A 193 6.55 -25.12 16.20
CA ASN A 193 7.62 -26.10 15.92
C ASN A 193 8.26 -26.63 17.20
N PHE A 194 8.36 -25.82 18.25
CA PHE A 194 8.82 -26.25 19.58
C PHE A 194 7.81 -27.21 20.21
N TYR A 195 6.50 -26.92 20.15
CA TYR A 195 5.47 -27.86 20.60
C TYR A 195 5.44 -29.13 19.74
N ALA A 196 5.53 -29.04 18.41
CA ALA A 196 5.55 -30.20 17.51
C ALA A 196 6.81 -31.08 17.68
N SER A 197 7.98 -30.48 17.89
CA SER A 197 9.24 -31.21 18.13
C SER A 197 9.34 -31.80 19.54
N ASN A 198 8.66 -31.24 20.53
CA ASN A 198 8.52 -31.86 21.85
C ASN A 198 7.42 -32.94 21.87
N LEU A 199 6.36 -32.79 21.06
CA LEU A 199 5.29 -33.79 20.93
C LEU A 199 5.78 -35.09 20.26
N SER A 200 6.75 -35.03 19.34
CA SER A 200 7.38 -36.22 18.73
C SER A 200 8.23 -37.02 19.72
N ARG A 201 8.62 -36.44 20.86
CA ARG A 201 9.40 -37.07 21.94
C ARG A 201 8.56 -37.62 23.10
N MET A 202 7.24 -37.44 23.10
CA MET A 202 6.37 -37.93 24.19
C MET A 202 5.87 -39.37 23.98
N PRO A 203 5.85 -40.21 25.03
CA PRO A 203 5.31 -41.57 24.97
C PRO A 203 3.80 -41.58 24.69
N GLY A 204 3.36 -42.56 23.89
CA GLY A 204 2.09 -42.55 23.15
C GLY A 204 0.80 -42.35 23.95
N HIS A 205 0.78 -42.64 25.24
CA HIS A 205 -0.42 -42.49 26.08
C HIS A 205 -0.76 -41.03 26.43
N PHE A 206 0.17 -40.07 26.30
CA PHE A 206 -0.09 -38.66 26.62
C PHE A 206 -0.53 -37.82 25.41
N LYS A 207 -0.35 -38.34 24.19
CA LYS A 207 -0.70 -37.65 22.93
C LYS A 207 -2.20 -37.47 22.72
N VAL A 208 -2.99 -38.46 23.12
CA VAL A 208 -4.44 -38.48 22.88
C VAL A 208 -5.18 -37.48 23.78
N CYS A 209 -4.76 -37.33 25.04
CA CYS A 209 -5.41 -36.45 26.01
C CYS A 209 -5.24 -34.95 25.70
N LEU A 210 -4.17 -34.57 25.00
CA LEU A 210 -3.86 -33.17 24.69
C LEU A 210 -4.50 -32.70 23.37
N ILE A 211 -4.76 -33.62 22.44
CA ILE A 211 -5.48 -33.35 21.19
C ILE A 211 -6.97 -33.09 21.48
N ASP A 212 -7.57 -33.81 22.43
CA ASP A 212 -8.96 -33.58 22.86
C ASP A 212 -9.15 -32.26 23.64
N SER A 213 -8.12 -31.77 24.33
CA SER A 213 -8.20 -30.54 25.12
C SER A 213 -8.06 -29.25 24.29
N LEU A 214 -7.56 -29.35 23.04
CA LEU A 214 -7.30 -28.21 22.16
C LEU A 214 -8.37 -27.98 21.07
N GLY A 215 -9.47 -28.72 21.06
CA GLY A 215 -10.66 -28.36 20.27
C GLY A 215 -10.45 -28.27 18.76
N TYR A 216 -9.60 -29.12 18.17
CA TYR A 216 -9.32 -29.17 16.73
C TYR A 216 -10.13 -30.26 15.99
N VAL A 217 -11.42 -30.40 16.31
CA VAL A 217 -12.39 -31.11 15.45
C VAL A 217 -13.68 -30.30 15.35
N SER A 218 -13.66 -29.33 14.44
CA SER A 218 -14.68 -29.04 13.42
C SER A 218 -14.27 -27.81 12.62
#